data_AF-A0A5B6UGX7-F1
#
_entry.id   AF-A0A5B6UGX7-F1
#
_cell.length_a   1.000
_cell.length_b   1.000
_cell.length_c   1.000
_cell.angle_alpha   90.00
_cell.angle_beta   90.00
_cell.angle_gamma   90.00
#
_symmetry.space_group_name_H-M   'P 1'
#
loop_
_entity.id
_entity.type
_entity.pdbx_description
1 polymer ?
#
loop_
_entity_poly.entity_id
_entity_poly.type
_entity_poly.pdbx_seq_one_letter_code
_entity_poly.pdbx_strand_id
1 'polypeptide(L)'
;METMIKKYQQKFKKVKDEMSKWDDLQSRLISHFRNASSIISRLQIIQNSKNYASLNCVGGIEAAVMQKQMDSLQTILLSMKNTMEDFRGVVLSLEKLQHDGKQLAKGSSNQMNKKQLQHRIGVKPTLTNCIDGLVLLHEIYRDEYLLKSSLVSALSALALKPK
;
A
#
# COMPACT_ATOMS: atom_id res chain seq x y z
N MET A 1 15.70 15.38 28.62
CA MET A 1 16.17 14.61 27.43
C MET A 1 15.58 13.21 27.39
N GLU A 2 15.59 12.44 28.48
CA GLU A 2 15.02 11.07 28.51
C GLU A 2 13.53 10.98 28.17
N THR A 3 12.70 11.92 28.65
CA THR A 3 11.27 11.99 28.32
C THR A 3 11.02 12.12 26.82
N MET A 4 11.89 12.85 26.12
CA MET A 4 11.81 13.04 24.68
C MET A 4 12.24 11.77 23.94
N ILE A 5 13.32 11.12 24.39
CA ILE A 5 13.74 9.81 23.86
C ILE A 5 12.59 8.80 23.98
N LYS A 6 11.92 8.72 25.13
CA LYS A 6 10.73 7.86 25.32
C LYS A 6 9.60 8.18 24.33
N LYS A 7 9.32 9.46 24.08
CA LYS A 7 8.31 9.88 23.08
C LYS A 7 8.66 9.39 21.66
N TYR A 8 9.92 9.50 21.25
CA TYR A 8 10.36 8.99 19.96
C TYR A 8 10.33 7.47 19.89
N GLN A 9 10.75 6.77 20.94
CA GLN A 9 10.62 5.32 21.03
C GLN A 9 9.16 4.87 20.86
N GLN A 10 8.22 5.56 21.49
CA GLN A 10 6.79 5.27 21.31
C GLN A 10 6.32 5.51 19.87
N LYS A 11 6.82 6.56 19.20
CA LYS A 11 6.52 6.80 17.78
C LYS A 11 7.07 5.68 16.89
N PHE A 12 8.30 5.27 17.09
CA PHE A 12 8.89 4.15 16.34
C PHE A 12 8.20 2.81 16.62
N LYS A 13 7.63 2.61 17.81
CA LYS A 13 6.75 1.46 18.07
C LYS A 13 5.51 1.51 17.16
N LYS A 14 4.84 2.66 17.09
CA LYS A 14 3.69 2.84 16.18
C LYS A 14 4.07 2.67 14.71
N VAL A 15 5.25 3.17 14.30
CA VAL A 15 5.74 2.94 12.93
C VAL A 15 5.87 1.45 12.67
N LYS A 16 6.42 0.65 13.58
CA LYS A 16 6.50 -0.82 13.41
C LYS A 16 5.12 -1.48 13.30
N ASP A 17 4.13 -0.99 14.03
CA ASP A 17 2.76 -1.50 13.94
C ASP A 17 2.17 -1.20 12.54
N GLU A 18 2.37 0.02 12.03
CA GLU A 18 1.99 0.41 10.67
C GLU A 18 2.75 -0.36 9.58
N MET A 19 4.04 -0.66 9.80
CA MET A 19 4.83 -1.51 8.89
C MET A 19 4.30 -2.95 8.85
N SER A 20 3.93 -3.51 10.00
CA SER A 20 3.32 -4.85 10.06
C SER A 20 1.99 -4.87 9.29
N LYS A 21 1.17 -3.84 9.47
CA LYS A 21 -0.07 -3.67 8.70
C LYS A 21 0.22 -3.55 7.19
N TRP A 22 1.28 -2.84 6.81
CA TRP A 22 1.69 -2.74 5.41
C TRP A 22 2.02 -4.11 4.81
N ASP A 23 2.72 -4.99 5.53
CA ASP A 23 3.09 -6.32 5.06
C ASP A 23 1.86 -7.22 4.82
N ASP A 24 0.86 -7.12 5.70
CA ASP A 24 -0.42 -7.81 5.52
C ASP A 24 -1.16 -7.31 4.27
N LEU A 25 -1.19 -5.98 4.07
CA LEU A 25 -1.79 -5.36 2.89
C LEU A 25 -1.04 -5.74 1.61
N GLN A 26 0.28 -5.85 1.67
CA GLN A 26 1.12 -6.28 0.55
C GLN A 26 0.81 -7.70 0.14
N SER A 27 0.66 -8.60 1.11
CA SER A 27 0.29 -10.00 0.87
C SER A 27 -1.10 -10.10 0.21
N ARG A 28 -2.07 -9.32 0.70
CA ARG A 28 -3.43 -9.22 0.12
C ARG A 28 -3.39 -8.68 -1.31
N LEU A 29 -2.70 -7.57 -1.55
CA LEU A 29 -2.60 -6.96 -2.88
C LEU A 29 -1.96 -7.90 -3.90
N ILE A 30 -0.88 -8.59 -3.54
CA ILE A 30 -0.23 -9.60 -4.40
C ILE A 30 -1.22 -10.73 -4.75
N SER A 31 -1.97 -11.21 -3.76
CA SER A 31 -2.98 -12.26 -3.98
C SER A 31 -4.06 -11.81 -4.97
N HIS A 32 -4.63 -10.62 -4.75
CA HIS A 32 -5.63 -10.05 -5.67
C HIS A 32 -5.05 -9.83 -7.08
N PHE A 33 -3.83 -9.30 -7.19
CA PHE A 33 -3.17 -9.10 -8.47
C PHE A 33 -2.98 -10.41 -9.23
N ARG A 34 -2.46 -11.46 -8.58
CA ARG A 34 -2.31 -12.80 -9.19
C ARG A 34 -3.63 -13.36 -9.69
N ASN A 35 -4.70 -13.19 -8.91
CA ASN A 35 -6.03 -13.66 -9.31
C ASN A 35 -6.57 -12.86 -10.51
N ALA A 36 -6.40 -11.54 -10.51
CA ALA A 36 -6.77 -10.69 -11.65
C ALA A 36 -6.00 -11.09 -12.91
N SER A 37 -4.68 -11.27 -12.82
CA SER A 37 -3.85 -11.72 -13.94
C SER A 37 -4.31 -13.08 -14.47
N SER A 38 -4.59 -14.04 -13.59
CA SER A 38 -5.09 -15.36 -13.98
C SER A 38 -6.42 -15.28 -14.74
N ILE A 39 -7.36 -14.44 -14.28
CA ILE A 39 -8.62 -14.22 -15.00
C ILE A 39 -8.34 -13.61 -16.37
N ILE A 40 -7.57 -12.52 -16.44
CA ILE A 40 -7.25 -11.83 -17.70
C ILE A 40 -6.61 -12.78 -18.72
N SER A 41 -5.69 -13.65 -18.30
CA SER A 41 -5.09 -14.67 -19.16
C SER A 41 -6.14 -15.67 -19.67
N ARG A 42 -7.08 -16.10 -18.82
CA ARG A 42 -8.16 -17.03 -19.24
C ARG A 42 -9.18 -16.38 -20.16
N LEU A 43 -9.45 -15.07 -20.02
CA LEU A 43 -10.39 -14.37 -20.90
C LEU A 43 -9.99 -14.50 -22.38
N GLN A 44 -8.70 -14.49 -22.69
CA GLN A 44 -8.19 -14.69 -24.05
C GLN A 44 -8.56 -16.06 -24.64
N ILE A 45 -8.62 -17.09 -23.78
CA ILE A 45 -8.96 -18.47 -24.17
C ILE A 45 -10.48 -18.60 -24.33
N ILE A 46 -11.24 -17.96 -23.44
CA ILE A 46 -12.71 -18.00 -23.37
C ILE A 46 -13.35 -17.29 -24.57
N GLN A 47 -12.70 -16.29 -25.14
CA GLN A 47 -13.14 -15.59 -26.35
C GLN A 47 -13.04 -16.43 -27.64
N ASN A 48 -12.36 -17.58 -27.59
CA ASN A 48 -12.25 -18.45 -28.75
C ASN A 48 -13.32 -19.56 -28.67
N SER A 49 -14.39 -19.41 -29.44
CA SER A 49 -15.51 -20.36 -29.53
C SER A 49 -15.08 -21.79 -29.89
N LYS A 50 -13.92 -21.98 -30.53
CA LYS A 50 -13.38 -23.32 -30.83
C LYS A 50 -12.99 -24.10 -29.58
N ASN A 51 -12.72 -23.42 -28.46
CA ASN A 51 -12.26 -24.03 -27.22
C ASN A 51 -13.38 -24.70 -26.40
N TYR A 52 -14.65 -24.51 -26.78
CA TYR A 52 -15.79 -25.09 -26.07
C TYR A 52 -16.10 -26.52 -26.52
N ALA A 53 -15.60 -26.96 -27.68
CA ALA A 53 -15.74 -28.34 -28.18
C ALA A 53 -17.18 -28.87 -28.08
N SER A 54 -17.40 -29.92 -27.28
CA SER A 54 -18.72 -30.52 -27.05
C SER A 54 -19.72 -29.59 -26.36
N LEU A 55 -19.26 -28.53 -25.68
CA LEU A 55 -20.12 -27.54 -25.03
C LEU A 55 -20.77 -26.58 -26.02
N ASN A 56 -20.37 -26.58 -27.30
CA ASN A 56 -21.01 -25.76 -28.34
C ASN A 56 -22.48 -26.12 -28.59
N CYS A 57 -22.95 -27.29 -28.12
CA CYS A 57 -24.37 -27.64 -28.15
C CYS A 57 -25.21 -26.83 -27.15
N VAL A 58 -24.59 -26.18 -26.16
CA VAL A 58 -25.25 -25.35 -25.15
C VAL A 58 -25.32 -23.91 -25.65
N GLY A 59 -26.52 -23.47 -26.04
CA GLY A 59 -26.75 -22.09 -26.48
C GLY A 59 -26.33 -21.06 -25.43
N GLY A 60 -25.53 -20.07 -25.84
CA GLY A 60 -25.11 -18.97 -24.97
C GLY A 60 -24.04 -19.30 -23.93
N ILE A 61 -23.44 -20.50 -23.96
CA ILE A 61 -22.41 -20.91 -22.99
C ILE A 61 -21.21 -19.96 -22.96
N GLU A 62 -20.76 -19.48 -24.12
CA GLU A 62 -19.64 -18.55 -24.24
C GLU A 62 -19.94 -17.23 -23.51
N ALA A 63 -21.11 -16.65 -23.76
CA ALA A 63 -21.55 -15.42 -23.12
C ALA A 63 -21.69 -15.60 -21.60
N ALA A 64 -22.25 -16.72 -21.14
CA ALA A 64 -22.42 -17.01 -19.73
C ALA A 64 -21.07 -17.15 -18.99
N VAL A 65 -20.12 -17.88 -19.58
CA VAL A 65 -18.77 -18.04 -19.01
C VAL A 65 -18.01 -16.72 -19.02
N MET A 66 -18.08 -15.97 -20.12
CA MET A 66 -17.44 -14.66 -20.24
C MET A 66 -17.97 -13.70 -19.17
N GLN A 67 -19.29 -13.60 -19.02
CA GLN A 67 -19.91 -12.75 -18.00
C GLN A 67 -19.43 -13.11 -16.60
N LYS A 68 -19.43 -14.41 -16.27
CA LYS A 68 -19.00 -14.88 -14.94
C LYS A 68 -17.54 -14.50 -14.63
N GLN A 69 -16.65 -14.58 -15.62
CA GLN A 69 -15.25 -14.17 -15.44
C GLN A 69 -15.12 -12.65 -15.30
N MET A 70 -15.86 -11.87 -16.08
CA MET A 70 -15.85 -10.41 -15.97
C MET A 70 -16.37 -9.93 -14.61
N ASP A 71 -17.45 -10.53 -14.10
CA ASP A 71 -18.00 -10.23 -12.77
C ASP A 71 -16.96 -10.52 -11.66
N SER A 72 -16.26 -11.66 -11.79
CA SER A 72 -15.18 -12.03 -10.86
C SER A 72 -14.01 -11.06 -10.94
N LEU A 73 -13.61 -10.65 -12.14
CA LEU A 73 -12.54 -9.68 -12.36
C LEU A 73 -12.91 -8.33 -11.75
N GLN A 74 -14.13 -7.84 -11.98
CA GLN A 74 -14.62 -6.58 -11.41
C GLN A 74 -14.60 -6.62 -9.87
N THR A 75 -15.02 -7.75 -9.28
CA THR A 75 -14.98 -7.95 -7.82
C THR A 75 -13.55 -7.90 -7.27
N ILE A 76 -12.59 -8.50 -7.97
CA ILE A 76 -11.18 -8.47 -7.58
C ILE A 76 -10.60 -7.06 -7.72
N LEU A 77 -10.86 -6.36 -8.83
CA LEU A 77 -10.40 -4.99 -9.03
C LEU A 77 -10.95 -4.04 -7.97
N LEU A 78 -12.22 -4.21 -7.56
CA LEU A 78 -12.80 -3.48 -6.44
C LEU A 78 -12.07 -3.80 -5.12
N SER A 79 -11.76 -5.08 -4.88
CA SER A 79 -11.01 -5.49 -3.68
C SER A 79 -9.58 -4.92 -3.66
N MET A 80 -8.93 -4.83 -4.83
CA MET A 80 -7.63 -4.18 -4.97
C MET A 80 -7.72 -2.68 -4.65
N LYS A 81 -8.74 -1.99 -5.17
CA LYS A 81 -9.00 -0.58 -4.87
C LYS A 81 -9.17 -0.36 -3.37
N ASN A 82 -9.97 -1.18 -2.70
CA ASN A 82 -10.17 -1.08 -1.24
C ASN A 82 -8.85 -1.29 -0.49
N THR A 83 -8.04 -2.27 -0.91
CA THR A 83 -6.71 -2.51 -0.33
C THR A 83 -5.77 -1.32 -0.55
N MET A 84 -5.87 -0.61 -1.68
CA MET A 84 -5.11 0.62 -1.93
C MET A 84 -5.54 1.78 -1.01
N GLU A 85 -6.83 1.90 -0.68
CA GLU A 85 -7.27 2.87 0.34
C GLU A 85 -6.73 2.54 1.74
N ASP A 86 -6.65 1.26 2.08
CA ASP A 86 -6.02 0.82 3.34
C ASP A 86 -4.53 1.19 3.39
N PHE A 87 -3.80 1.01 2.28
CA PHE A 87 -2.41 1.46 2.14
C PHE A 87 -2.27 2.97 2.30
N ARG A 88 -3.17 3.74 1.67
CA ARG A 88 -3.21 5.19 1.82
C ARG A 88 -3.38 5.59 3.29
N GLY A 89 -4.21 4.86 4.04
CA GLY A 89 -4.35 5.03 5.48
C GLY A 89 -3.04 4.88 6.24
N VAL A 90 -2.22 3.88 5.90
CA VAL A 90 -0.89 3.68 6.49
C VAL A 90 0.04 4.86 6.19
N VAL A 91 0.09 5.31 4.92
CA VAL A 91 0.93 6.47 4.53
C VAL A 91 0.54 7.72 5.32
N LEU A 92 -0.76 8.00 5.47
CA LEU A 92 -1.27 9.14 6.25
C LEU A 92 -0.92 9.01 7.74
N SER A 93 -0.98 7.80 8.32
CA SER A 93 -0.51 7.55 9.68
C SER A 93 0.98 7.87 9.85
N LEU A 94 1.82 7.44 8.90
CA LEU A 94 3.27 7.71 8.91
C LEU A 94 3.57 9.20 8.73
N GLU A 95 2.87 9.87 7.83
CA GLU A 95 2.97 11.33 7.62
C GLU A 95 2.67 12.10 8.90
N LYS A 96 1.62 11.70 9.62
CA LYS A 96 1.26 12.27 10.92
C LYS A 96 2.35 12.02 11.96
N LEU A 97 2.89 10.80 12.03
CA LEU A 97 3.98 10.48 12.96
C LEU A 97 5.23 11.32 12.70
N GLN A 98 5.57 11.55 11.42
CA GLN A 98 6.63 12.45 11.00
C GLN A 98 6.37 13.90 11.42
N HIS A 99 5.17 14.44 11.13
CA HIS A 99 4.81 15.81 11.47
C HIS A 99 4.87 16.06 12.98
N ASP A 100 4.25 15.17 13.77
CA ASP A 100 4.31 15.23 15.22
C ASP A 100 5.76 15.15 15.74
N GLY A 101 6.60 14.30 15.13
CA GLY A 101 8.03 14.20 15.45
C GLY A 101 8.73 15.55 15.26
N LYS A 102 8.57 16.16 14.08
CA LYS A 102 9.11 17.49 13.78
C LYS A 102 8.60 18.55 14.77
N GLN A 103 7.33 18.52 15.15
CA GLN A 103 6.77 19.48 16.12
C GLN A 103 7.34 19.27 17.53
N LEU A 104 7.53 18.02 17.97
CA LEU A 104 8.16 17.73 19.25
C LEU A 104 9.60 18.27 19.34
N ALA A 105 10.31 18.36 18.22
CA ALA A 105 11.65 18.94 18.15
C ALA A 105 11.65 20.48 18.15
N LYS A 106 10.58 21.10 17.62
CA LYS A 106 10.45 22.56 17.54
C LYS A 106 10.05 23.20 18.87
N GLY A 107 9.29 22.50 19.72
CA GLY A 107 8.92 22.95 21.07
C GLY A 107 7.96 24.16 21.07
N SER A 108 6.95 24.15 21.92
CA SER A 108 5.88 25.17 21.93
C SER A 108 6.30 26.56 22.47
N SER A 109 7.57 26.77 22.82
CA SER A 109 8.06 28.07 23.34
C SER A 109 9.59 28.22 23.33
N ASN A 110 10.37 27.14 23.35
CA ASN A 110 11.84 27.17 23.27
C ASN A 110 12.33 26.15 22.26
N GLN A 111 12.81 26.62 21.11
CA GLN A 111 13.45 25.81 20.08
C GLN A 111 14.67 25.10 20.69
N MET A 112 14.76 23.77 20.55
CA MET A 112 15.92 23.05 21.08
C MET A 112 17.21 23.58 20.47
N ASN A 113 18.20 23.86 21.31
CA ASN A 113 19.53 24.27 20.84
C ASN A 113 20.15 23.11 20.01
N LYS A 114 20.87 23.44 18.92
CA LYS A 114 21.60 22.48 18.08
C LYS A 114 22.43 21.47 18.90
N LYS A 115 23.03 21.92 20.01
CA LYS A 115 23.78 21.04 20.93
C LYS A 115 22.93 19.94 21.57
N GLN A 116 21.66 20.19 21.85
CA GLN A 116 20.75 19.21 22.45
C GLN A 116 20.19 18.22 21.43
N LEU A 117 19.96 18.67 20.19
CA LEU A 117 19.55 17.82 19.06
C LEU A 117 20.63 16.82 18.66
N GLN A 118 21.88 17.25 18.68
CA GLN A 118 23.05 16.46 18.32
C GLN A 118 23.68 15.72 19.50
N HIS A 119 23.16 15.90 20.73
CA HIS A 119 23.70 15.23 21.91
C HIS A 119 23.50 13.72 21.80
N ARG A 120 24.60 12.97 21.84
CA ARG A 120 24.61 11.51 21.80
C ARG A 120 24.90 10.98 23.20
N ILE A 121 24.04 10.09 23.70
CA ILE A 121 24.24 9.38 24.96
C ILE A 121 24.59 7.92 24.63
N GLY A 122 25.87 7.57 24.70
CA GLY A 122 26.37 6.24 24.35
C GLY A 122 26.08 5.86 22.90
N VAL A 123 25.54 4.67 22.66
CA VAL A 123 25.22 4.13 21.31
C VAL A 123 23.83 4.59 20.82
N LYS A 124 23.08 5.38 21.62
CA LYS A 124 21.71 5.77 21.24
C LYS A 124 21.71 6.76 20.07
N PRO A 125 20.75 6.64 19.13
CA PRO A 125 20.59 7.60 18.05
C PRO A 125 20.33 9.01 18.61
N THR A 126 20.83 10.03 17.90
CA THR A 126 20.54 11.43 18.22
C THR A 126 19.07 11.74 17.90
N LEU A 127 18.57 12.86 18.42
CA LEU A 127 17.21 13.30 18.11
C LEU A 127 17.04 13.60 16.62
N THR A 128 18.06 14.19 16.00
CA THR A 128 18.12 14.42 14.56
C THR A 128 17.98 13.12 13.79
N ASN A 129 18.75 12.08 14.14
CA ASN A 129 18.63 10.77 13.50
C ASN A 129 17.22 10.18 13.63
N CYS A 130 16.55 10.39 14.77
CA CYS A 130 15.18 9.95 14.97
C CYS A 130 14.17 10.71 14.09
N ILE A 131 14.35 12.02 13.92
CA ILE A 131 13.49 12.85 13.04
C ILE A 131 13.69 12.44 11.59
N ASP A 132 14.95 12.36 11.17
CA ASP A 132 15.32 12.00 9.80
C ASP A 132 14.85 10.58 9.46
N GLY A 133 14.94 9.65 10.42
CA GLY A 133 14.39 8.31 10.27
C GLY A 133 12.87 8.29 10.07
N LEU A 134 12.12 9.13 10.77
CA LEU A 134 10.66 9.24 10.54
C LEU A 134 10.33 9.85 9.18
N VAL A 135 11.13 10.81 8.70
CA VAL A 135 10.99 11.40 7.37
C VAL A 135 11.26 10.36 6.30
N LEU A 136 12.40 9.68 6.39
CA LEU A 136 12.81 8.66 5.43
C LEU A 136 11.78 7.52 5.35
N LEU A 137 11.27 7.05 6.49
CA LEU A 137 10.26 5.99 6.49
C LEU A 137 8.97 6.46 5.79
N HIS A 138 8.47 7.65 6.10
CA HIS A 138 7.29 8.18 5.40
C HIS A 138 7.54 8.31 3.88
N GLU A 139 8.70 8.80 3.46
CA GLU A 139 9.05 8.96 2.04
C GLU A 139 9.06 7.62 1.30
N ILE A 140 9.75 6.60 1.84
CA ILE A 140 9.81 5.27 1.24
C ILE A 140 8.39 4.68 1.05
N TYR A 141 7.58 4.69 2.11
CA TYR A 141 6.23 4.13 2.05
C TYR A 141 5.29 4.93 1.14
N ARG A 142 5.45 6.26 1.08
CA ARG A 142 4.69 7.12 0.18
C ARG A 142 5.03 6.82 -1.29
N ASP A 143 6.31 6.75 -1.63
CA ASP A 143 6.75 6.49 -3.00
C ASP A 143 6.32 5.09 -3.46
N GLU A 144 6.45 4.10 -2.57
CA GLU A 144 5.98 2.75 -2.82
C GLU A 144 4.45 2.70 -3.02
N TYR A 145 3.68 3.43 -2.21
CA TYR A 145 2.23 3.58 -2.39
C TYR A 145 1.87 4.19 -3.74
N LEU A 146 2.55 5.27 -4.14
CA LEU A 146 2.30 5.95 -5.42
C LEU A 146 2.55 5.02 -6.60
N LEU A 147 3.64 4.25 -6.57
CA LEU A 147 3.95 3.25 -7.58
C LEU A 147 2.85 2.18 -7.67
N LYS A 148 2.45 1.62 -6.52
CA LYS A 148 1.36 0.63 -6.45
C LYS A 148 0.04 1.18 -6.98
N SER A 149 -0.32 2.40 -6.57
CA SER A 149 -1.54 3.09 -6.99
C SER A 149 -1.58 3.29 -8.50
N SER A 150 -0.46 3.72 -9.08
CA SER A 150 -0.30 3.85 -10.54
C SER A 150 -0.52 2.51 -11.25
N LEU A 151 0.10 1.44 -10.76
CA LEU A 151 -0.04 0.09 -11.33
C LEU A 151 -1.49 -0.42 -11.28
N VAL A 152 -2.16 -0.30 -10.12
CA VAL A 152 -3.55 -0.75 -9.94
C VAL A 152 -4.51 0.05 -10.82
N SER A 153 -4.26 1.36 -10.96
CA SER A 153 -5.05 2.24 -11.84
C SER A 153 -4.88 1.85 -13.31
N ALA A 154 -3.64 1.60 -13.74
CA ALA A 154 -3.34 1.15 -15.09
C ALA A 154 -3.99 -0.21 -15.40
N LEU A 155 -3.89 -1.18 -14.48
CA LEU A 155 -4.53 -2.49 -14.63
C LEU A 155 -6.04 -2.36 -14.79
N SER A 156 -6.69 -1.56 -13.93
CA SER A 156 -8.13 -1.33 -13.98
C SER A 156 -8.55 -0.69 -15.31
N ALA A 157 -7.80 0.30 -15.80
CA ALA A 157 -8.06 0.96 -17.07
C ALA A 157 -7.87 0.02 -18.28
N LEU A 158 -6.90 -0.89 -18.24
CA LEU A 158 -6.65 -1.86 -19.30
C LEU A 158 -7.67 -2.99 -19.31
N ALA A 159 -8.08 -3.48 -18.13
CA ALA A 159 -9.00 -4.59 -17.99
C ALA A 159 -10.46 -4.23 -18.35
N LEU A 160 -10.85 -2.97 -18.15
CA LEU A 160 -12.23 -2.50 -18.37
C LEU A 160 -12.44 -1.80 -19.71
N LYS A 161 -11.41 -1.66 -20.54
CA LYS A 161 -11.58 -1.14 -21.90
C LYS A 161 -12.23 -2.21 -22.78
N PRO A 162 -13.38 -1.92 -23.42
CA PRO A 162 -13.88 -2.79 -24.48
C PRO A 162 -12.84 -2.82 -25.61
N LYS A 163 -12.49 -4.01 -26.06
CA LYS A 163 -11.78 -4.22 -27.32
C LYS A 163 -12.79 -4.34 -28.45
#